data_AF-A0A8J8GWH0-F1
#
_entry.id   AF-A0A8J8GWH0-F1
#
_cell.length_a   1.000
_cell.length_b   1.000
_cell.length_c   1.000
_cell.angle_alpha   90.00
_cell.angle_beta   90.00
_cell.angle_gamma   90.00
#
_symmetry.space_group_name_H-M   'P 1'
#
loop_
_entity.id
_entity.type
_entity.pdbx_description
1 polymer ?
#
loop_
_entity_poly.entity_id
_entity_poly.type
_entity_poly.pdbx_seq_one_letter_code
_entity_poly.pdbx_strand_id
1 'polypeptide(L)'
;ELKEPSFVPPTHPRLRDGERSIFSVIRDGDILVHHPFHSFSTSVQRFIEQAAADPNVLAIKQTLYRTSGDSPIVDALVDAAEAGKQVVVVVEVKARFDEWANIGWARTLERAGCHVVYGLVGLKTHAKIALVVREEGAVLRRYCHVGTGNYHPKTARLYEDFGLLTAAPEVGEDVTELFNRLTGYGRPPSYRRLLVAPEGVRSGLLELIEGQAGRGRRGLIQMKVNSLVDEDIVDALYAASRAGTQVDLVVRGMCTLRPGVRGLSERIRVRSVLGRFLEHSRVFRFGQGAVAQWWLGSADVMRRNLDQRVEALVRVADPASIQQLSSMMELYLADESGGFDLGADGVWQRRTGRDPQLVLLSGATAQSS
;
A
#
# COMPACT_ATOMS: atom_id res chain seq x y z
N GLU A 1 -19.25 22.35 21.85
CA GLU A 1 -18.65 21.07 21.38
C GLU A 1 -18.69 21.03 19.84
N LEU A 2 -17.66 21.53 19.16
CA LEU A 2 -17.60 21.65 17.68
C LEU A 2 -16.63 20.64 17.04
N LYS A 3 -16.42 19.48 17.67
CA LYS A 3 -15.53 18.44 17.15
C LYS A 3 -16.33 17.42 16.36
N GLU A 4 -15.73 16.88 15.31
CA GLU A 4 -16.31 15.72 14.63
C GLU A 4 -16.49 14.54 15.60
N PRO A 5 -17.53 13.72 15.40
CA PRO A 5 -17.77 12.55 16.24
C PRO A 5 -16.60 11.57 16.13
N SER A 6 -16.28 10.95 17.28
CA SER A 6 -15.32 9.86 17.33
C SER A 6 -15.78 8.75 16.38
N PHE A 7 -14.87 8.24 15.56
CA PHE A 7 -15.13 7.12 14.67
C PHE A 7 -14.35 5.91 15.18
N VAL A 8 -15.06 4.82 15.44
CA VAL A 8 -14.47 3.53 15.81
C VAL A 8 -14.49 2.64 14.58
N PRO A 9 -13.33 2.32 13.99
CA PRO A 9 -13.26 1.48 12.81
C PRO A 9 -13.84 0.09 13.08
N PRO A 10 -14.76 -0.43 12.26
CA PRO A 10 -15.27 -1.78 12.39
C PRO A 10 -14.23 -2.84 11.97
N THR A 11 -14.41 -4.05 12.45
CA THR A 11 -13.68 -5.22 11.93
C THR A 11 -14.16 -5.54 10.52
N HIS A 12 -13.20 -5.78 9.61
CA HIS A 12 -13.49 -6.22 8.24
C HIS A 12 -14.45 -7.41 8.24
N PRO A 13 -15.50 -7.46 7.40
CA PRO A 13 -16.55 -8.49 7.45
C PRO A 13 -16.01 -9.94 7.50
N ARG A 14 -15.00 -10.26 6.69
CA ARG A 14 -14.35 -11.59 6.68
C ARG A 14 -13.54 -11.94 7.94
N LEU A 15 -13.23 -10.96 8.79
CA LEU A 15 -12.41 -11.14 10.00
C LEU A 15 -13.25 -11.05 11.30
N ARG A 16 -14.58 -10.98 11.20
CA ARG A 16 -15.47 -10.86 12.37
C ARG A 16 -15.56 -12.10 13.21
N ASP A 17 -15.44 -13.26 12.56
CA ASP A 17 -15.37 -14.53 13.25
C ASP A 17 -14.05 -14.59 14.05
N GLY A 18 -14.18 -14.43 15.37
CA GLY A 18 -13.05 -14.45 16.30
C GLY A 18 -12.45 -15.85 16.46
N GLU A 19 -13.25 -16.90 16.24
CA GLU A 19 -12.86 -18.30 16.44
C GLU A 19 -12.00 -18.80 15.28
N ARG A 20 -12.26 -18.31 14.06
CA ARG A 20 -11.42 -18.63 12.91
C ARG A 20 -10.05 -17.95 12.99
N SER A 21 -9.01 -18.74 12.77
CA SER A 21 -7.65 -18.25 12.55
C SER A 21 -7.61 -17.36 11.30
N ILE A 22 -6.91 -16.22 11.39
CA ILE A 22 -6.74 -15.28 10.28
C ILE A 22 -6.11 -15.94 9.05
N PHE A 23 -5.20 -16.90 9.25
CA PHE A 23 -4.57 -17.68 8.18
C PHE A 23 -5.58 -18.54 7.43
N SER A 24 -6.59 -19.08 8.13
CA SER A 24 -7.66 -19.84 7.49
C SER A 24 -8.52 -18.94 6.61
N VAL A 25 -8.78 -17.69 7.03
CA VAL A 25 -9.57 -16.73 6.24
C VAL A 25 -8.79 -16.26 5.01
N ILE A 26 -7.50 -15.93 5.16
CA ILE A 26 -6.65 -15.49 4.04
C ILE A 26 -6.51 -16.59 2.97
N ARG A 27 -6.50 -17.86 3.39
CA ARG A 27 -6.48 -19.01 2.48
C ARG A 27 -7.73 -19.11 1.60
N ASP A 28 -8.89 -18.76 2.14
CA ASP A 28 -10.15 -18.80 1.39
C ASP A 28 -10.19 -17.72 0.30
N GLY A 29 -9.31 -16.72 0.37
CA GLY A 29 -9.13 -15.67 -0.63
C GLY A 29 -8.50 -14.42 -0.02
N ASP A 30 -7.94 -13.55 -0.86
CA ASP A 30 -7.27 -12.32 -0.41
C ASP A 30 -8.22 -11.42 0.39
N ILE A 31 -7.66 -10.67 1.34
CA ILE A 31 -8.40 -9.69 2.14
C ILE A 31 -7.77 -8.32 1.93
N LEU A 32 -8.54 -7.38 1.39
CA LEU A 32 -8.14 -6.00 1.23
C LEU A 32 -8.75 -5.12 2.33
N VAL A 33 -7.94 -4.76 3.33
CA VAL A 33 -8.35 -3.81 4.36
C VAL A 33 -8.10 -2.38 3.90
N HIS A 34 -8.93 -1.45 4.39
CA HIS A 34 -8.95 -0.05 3.98
C HIS A 34 -9.04 0.79 5.25
N HIS A 35 -7.89 1.19 5.78
CA HIS A 35 -7.80 2.04 6.97
C HIS A 35 -8.12 3.48 6.56
N PRO A 36 -8.75 4.29 7.42
CA PRO A 36 -9.24 3.96 8.75
C PRO A 36 -10.62 3.29 8.76
N PHE A 37 -11.24 3.03 7.61
CA PHE A 37 -12.61 2.48 7.50
C PHE A 37 -12.74 1.03 7.99
N HIS A 38 -11.64 0.30 8.03
CA HIS A 38 -11.48 -0.98 8.71
C HIS A 38 -10.52 -0.82 9.89
N SER A 39 -10.68 -1.64 10.93
CA SER A 39 -9.79 -1.60 12.10
C SER A 39 -8.43 -2.22 11.81
N PHE A 40 -7.37 -1.48 12.08
CA PHE A 40 -5.99 -1.98 12.03
C PHE A 40 -5.73 -3.06 13.08
N SER A 41 -6.28 -2.90 14.30
CA SER A 41 -6.04 -3.83 15.41
C SER A 41 -6.61 -5.21 15.12
N THR A 42 -7.82 -5.28 14.56
CA THR A 42 -8.48 -6.56 14.25
C THR A 42 -8.15 -7.11 12.85
N SER A 43 -7.19 -6.50 12.15
CA SER A 43 -6.71 -6.95 10.84
C SER A 43 -5.19 -7.16 10.80
N VAL A 44 -4.42 -6.15 10.42
CA VAL A 44 -2.98 -6.23 10.19
C VAL A 44 -2.23 -6.49 11.49
N GLN A 45 -2.64 -5.88 12.60
CA GLN A 45 -2.05 -6.16 13.90
C GLN A 45 -2.37 -7.58 14.35
N ARG A 46 -3.65 -8.00 14.33
CA ARG A 46 -4.08 -9.38 14.59
C ARG A 46 -3.32 -10.40 13.74
N PHE A 47 -2.98 -10.08 12.49
CA PHE A 47 -2.19 -10.96 11.63
C PHE A 47 -0.80 -11.25 12.21
N ILE A 48 -0.10 -10.23 12.70
CA ILE A 48 1.23 -10.38 13.31
C ILE A 48 1.12 -11.03 14.69
N GLU A 49 0.15 -10.63 15.52
CA GLU A 49 -0.07 -11.22 16.85
C GLU A 49 -0.42 -12.71 16.77
N GLN A 50 -1.31 -13.12 15.84
CA GLN A 50 -1.59 -14.54 15.63
C GLN A 50 -0.40 -15.29 15.05
N ALA A 51 0.44 -14.65 14.23
CA ALA A 51 1.68 -15.27 13.75
C ALA A 51 2.67 -15.53 14.89
N ALA A 52 2.78 -14.59 15.83
CA ALA A 52 3.62 -14.72 17.00
C ALA A 52 3.15 -15.84 17.94
N ALA A 53 1.83 -15.97 18.12
CA ALA A 53 1.25 -16.95 19.04
C ALA A 53 1.10 -18.38 18.46
N ASP A 54 1.00 -18.53 17.13
CA ASP A 54 0.74 -19.84 16.51
C ASP A 54 1.98 -20.75 16.56
N PRO A 55 1.91 -21.95 17.19
CA PRO A 55 3.04 -22.87 17.28
C PRO A 55 3.48 -23.45 15.93
N ASN A 56 2.63 -23.39 14.90
CA ASN A 56 2.96 -23.88 13.56
C ASN A 56 3.65 -22.80 12.70
N VAL A 57 3.81 -21.58 13.20
CA VAL A 57 4.56 -20.53 12.49
C VAL A 57 6.05 -20.73 12.76
N LEU A 58 6.81 -20.91 11.67
CA LEU A 58 8.25 -21.16 11.72
C LEU A 58 9.05 -19.86 11.61
N ALA A 59 8.56 -18.89 10.83
CA ALA A 59 9.28 -17.65 10.57
C ALA A 59 8.35 -16.46 10.34
N ILE A 60 8.80 -15.29 10.77
CA ILE A 60 8.17 -13.99 10.50
C ILE A 60 9.25 -13.06 9.94
N LYS A 61 9.03 -12.49 8.76
CA LYS A 61 9.88 -11.43 8.20
C LYS A 61 9.06 -10.17 8.03
N GLN A 62 9.55 -9.03 8.53
CA GLN A 62 8.80 -7.78 8.46
C GLN A 62 9.70 -6.56 8.24
N THR A 63 9.24 -5.63 7.42
CA THR A 63 9.83 -4.29 7.34
C THR A 63 9.20 -3.39 8.42
N LEU A 64 10.01 -2.72 9.22
CA LEU A 64 9.57 -1.74 10.20
C LEU A 64 10.10 -0.35 9.83
N TYR A 65 9.17 0.54 9.48
CA TYR A 65 9.43 1.94 9.20
C TYR A 65 8.71 2.79 10.24
N ARG A 66 9.48 3.46 11.12
CA ARG A 66 8.99 4.37 12.18
C ARG A 66 7.89 3.74 13.05
N THR A 67 8.28 3.11 14.15
CA THR A 67 7.34 2.60 15.16
C THR A 67 7.54 3.33 16.49
N SER A 68 6.49 3.41 17.30
CA SER A 68 6.58 3.93 18.67
C SER A 68 7.28 2.94 19.60
N GLY A 69 7.82 3.45 20.72
CA GLY A 69 8.41 2.62 21.78
C GLY A 69 7.42 1.59 22.36
N ASP A 70 6.14 1.95 22.47
CA ASP A 70 5.04 1.05 22.87
C ASP A 70 4.30 0.57 21.62
N SER A 71 4.85 -0.42 20.91
CA SER A 71 4.24 -0.95 19.68
C SER A 71 3.86 -2.41 19.87
N PRO A 72 2.55 -2.76 19.85
CA PRO A 72 2.11 -4.16 19.94
C PRO A 72 2.71 -5.07 18.85
N ILE A 73 3.09 -4.49 17.71
CA ILE A 73 3.78 -5.20 16.64
C ILE A 73 5.21 -5.59 17.06
N VAL A 74 5.93 -4.69 17.74
CA VAL A 74 7.27 -4.99 18.25
C VAL A 74 7.18 -6.05 19.35
N ASP A 75 6.22 -5.92 20.27
CA ASP A 75 5.98 -6.88 21.34
C ASP A 75 5.69 -8.27 20.77
N ALA A 76 4.79 -8.37 19.79
CA ALA A 76 4.49 -9.64 19.12
C ALA A 76 5.73 -10.25 18.41
N LEU A 77 6.61 -9.44 17.81
CA LEU A 77 7.83 -9.94 17.19
C LEU A 77 8.86 -10.42 18.23
N VAL A 78 8.92 -9.78 19.40
CA VAL A 78 9.72 -10.23 20.55
C VAL A 78 9.20 -11.58 21.03
N ASP A 79 7.89 -11.69 21.31
CA ASP A 79 7.25 -12.94 21.76
C ASP A 79 7.48 -14.08 20.77
N ALA A 80 7.43 -13.79 19.47
CA ALA A 80 7.71 -14.76 18.42
C ALA A 80 9.14 -15.30 18.47
N ALA A 81 10.13 -14.41 18.66
CA ALA A 81 11.53 -14.79 18.73
C ALA A 81 11.84 -15.58 20.02
N GLU A 82 11.29 -15.16 21.16
CA GLU A 82 11.40 -15.87 22.44
C GLU A 82 10.75 -17.26 22.38
N ALA A 83 9.67 -17.41 21.60
CA ALA A 83 9.05 -18.70 21.31
C ALA A 83 9.85 -19.57 20.29
N GLY A 84 11.05 -19.14 19.88
CA GLY A 84 11.95 -19.90 19.01
C GLY A 84 11.66 -19.79 17.51
N LYS A 85 10.78 -18.88 17.09
CA LYS A 85 10.50 -18.64 15.66
C LYS A 85 11.63 -17.84 15.03
N GLN A 86 11.91 -18.07 13.75
CA GLN A 86 12.87 -17.25 13.02
C GLN A 86 12.26 -15.88 12.70
N VAL A 87 12.64 -14.84 13.45
CA VAL A 87 12.16 -13.47 13.23
C VAL A 87 13.24 -12.64 12.52
N VAL A 88 12.91 -12.08 11.36
CA VAL A 88 13.77 -11.14 10.61
C VAL A 88 13.09 -9.79 10.53
N VAL A 89 13.79 -8.73 10.94
CA VAL A 89 13.23 -7.38 10.92
C VAL A 89 14.15 -6.45 10.14
N VAL A 90 13.61 -5.83 9.09
CA VAL A 90 14.33 -4.83 8.31
C VAL A 90 13.98 -3.44 8.84
N VAL A 91 14.97 -2.71 9.32
CA VAL A 91 14.82 -1.44 10.04
C VAL A 91 15.44 -0.29 9.27
N GLU A 92 14.71 0.82 9.16
CA GLU A 92 15.22 2.09 8.62
C GLU A 92 15.76 2.99 9.75
N VAL A 93 17.08 3.10 9.88
CA VAL A 93 17.70 3.95 10.93
C VAL A 93 17.68 5.43 10.56
N LYS A 94 17.81 5.79 9.27
CA LYS A 94 17.95 7.20 8.82
C LYS A 94 16.62 7.96 8.72
N ALA A 95 15.64 7.62 9.54
CA ALA A 95 14.39 8.34 9.62
C ALA A 95 14.60 9.64 10.43
N ARG A 96 14.68 10.79 9.74
CA ARG A 96 14.81 12.12 10.39
C ARG A 96 13.76 12.24 11.52
N PHE A 97 14.23 12.64 12.70
CA PHE A 97 13.50 12.93 13.95
C PHE A 97 13.13 11.76 14.89
N ASP A 98 13.29 10.49 14.48
CA ASP A 98 12.91 9.31 15.31
C ASP A 98 14.09 8.36 15.62
N GLU A 99 15.32 8.78 15.37
CA GLU A 99 16.51 7.90 15.36
C GLU A 99 16.74 7.21 16.72
N TRP A 100 16.51 7.91 17.84
CA TRP A 100 16.66 7.35 19.19
C TRP A 100 15.61 6.28 19.50
N ALA A 101 14.34 6.52 19.13
CA ALA A 101 13.29 5.53 19.31
C ALA A 101 13.57 4.29 18.45
N ASN A 102 14.02 4.50 17.20
CA ASN A 102 14.39 3.41 16.29
C ASN A 102 15.55 2.55 16.78
N ILE A 103 16.57 3.17 17.38
CA ILE A 103 17.67 2.43 18.00
C ILE A 103 17.18 1.64 19.22
N GLY A 104 16.27 2.20 20.02
CA GLY A 104 15.73 1.59 21.22
C GLY A 104 15.06 0.24 20.94
N TRP A 105 14.02 0.24 20.10
CA TRP A 105 13.29 -1.01 19.81
C TRP A 105 14.10 -1.98 18.94
N ALA A 106 15.01 -1.50 18.08
CA ALA A 106 15.92 -2.39 17.35
C ALA A 106 16.78 -3.20 18.32
N ARG A 107 17.34 -2.57 19.36
CA ARG A 107 18.08 -3.27 20.42
C ARG A 107 17.19 -4.24 21.22
N THR A 108 15.93 -3.88 21.47
CA THR A 108 14.98 -4.80 22.12
C THR A 108 14.77 -6.06 21.28
N LEU A 109 14.53 -5.91 19.97
CA LEU A 109 14.39 -7.05 19.06
C LEU A 109 15.66 -7.90 18.98
N GLU A 110 16.85 -7.28 18.87
CA GLU A 110 18.13 -8.00 18.85
C GLU A 110 18.32 -8.83 20.12
N ARG A 111 18.00 -8.27 21.30
CA ARG A 111 18.10 -8.97 22.59
C ARG A 111 17.14 -10.15 22.70
N ALA A 112 15.96 -10.05 22.09
CA ALA A 112 14.98 -11.13 22.01
C ALA A 112 15.38 -12.25 21.02
N GLY A 113 16.44 -12.05 20.24
CA GLY A 113 16.92 -13.03 19.25
C GLY A 113 16.43 -12.78 17.82
N CYS A 114 15.76 -11.65 17.55
CA CYS A 114 15.40 -11.27 16.19
C CYS A 114 16.67 -10.95 15.37
N HIS A 115 16.69 -11.40 14.12
CA HIS A 115 17.69 -10.98 13.16
C HIS A 115 17.33 -9.60 12.59
N VAL A 116 17.92 -8.56 13.19
CA VAL A 116 17.71 -7.17 12.79
C VAL A 116 18.69 -6.80 11.66
N VAL A 117 18.14 -6.25 10.56
CA VAL A 117 18.90 -5.86 9.38
C VAL A 117 18.61 -4.40 9.03
N TYR A 118 19.65 -3.62 8.75
CA TYR A 118 19.53 -2.18 8.50
C TYR A 118 19.29 -1.80 7.02
N GLY A 119 18.66 -2.70 6.25
CA GLY A 119 18.38 -2.51 4.83
C GLY A 119 19.62 -2.45 3.94
N LEU A 120 19.42 -2.09 2.67
CA LEU A 120 20.49 -1.94 1.68
C LEU A 120 21.24 -0.62 1.88
N VAL A 121 22.57 -0.67 1.85
CA VAL A 121 23.42 0.53 2.01
C VAL A 121 23.06 1.58 0.95
N GLY A 122 22.77 2.81 1.42
CA GLY A 122 22.45 3.94 0.54
C GLY A 122 20.99 4.06 0.13
N LEU A 123 20.16 3.05 0.42
CA LEU A 123 18.72 3.07 0.15
C LEU A 123 17.92 3.12 1.44
N LYS A 124 16.73 3.74 1.39
CA LYS A 124 15.79 3.68 2.52
C LYS A 124 14.73 2.61 2.28
N THR A 125 14.50 1.74 3.26
CA THR A 125 13.41 0.75 3.17
C THR A 125 12.09 1.41 3.52
N HIS A 126 11.22 1.56 2.53
CA HIS A 126 9.91 2.19 2.67
C HIS A 126 8.76 1.29 2.20
N ALA A 127 9.05 0.06 1.76
CA ALA A 127 8.06 -1.01 1.59
C ALA A 127 7.43 -1.38 2.95
N LYS A 128 6.13 -1.68 2.96
CA LYS A 128 5.38 -2.11 4.15
C LYS A 128 4.90 -3.52 3.93
N ILE A 129 5.81 -4.45 4.19
CA ILE A 129 5.63 -5.86 3.88
C ILE A 129 5.86 -6.70 5.13
N ALA A 130 5.05 -7.75 5.27
CA ALA A 130 5.27 -8.81 6.23
C ALA A 130 5.06 -10.16 5.54
N LEU A 131 5.83 -11.15 5.97
CA LEU A 131 5.78 -12.52 5.49
C LEU A 131 5.77 -13.44 6.70
N VAL A 132 4.79 -14.33 6.74
CA VAL A 132 4.66 -15.39 7.75
C VAL A 132 4.79 -16.73 7.06
N VAL A 133 5.74 -17.55 7.49
CA VAL A 133 5.92 -18.93 7.01
C VAL A 133 5.35 -19.87 8.06
N ARG A 134 4.33 -20.63 7.66
CA ARG A 134 3.55 -21.51 8.55
C ARG A 134 3.56 -22.93 8.02
N GLU A 135 3.80 -23.90 8.89
CA GLU A 135 3.64 -25.32 8.60
C GLU A 135 2.16 -25.72 8.69
N GLU A 136 1.66 -26.39 7.66
CA GLU A 136 0.29 -26.88 7.60
C GLU A 136 0.26 -28.33 7.12
N GLY A 137 0.33 -29.26 8.08
CA GLY A 137 0.55 -30.66 7.78
C GLY A 137 1.92 -30.85 7.13
N ALA A 138 1.97 -31.34 5.89
CA ALA A 138 3.22 -31.56 5.16
C ALA A 138 3.63 -30.38 4.25
N VAL A 139 2.92 -29.24 4.31
CA VAL A 139 3.14 -28.12 3.38
C VAL A 139 3.54 -26.87 4.14
N LEU A 140 4.60 -26.20 3.68
CA LEU A 140 4.93 -24.84 4.11
C LEU A 140 4.12 -23.83 3.31
N ARG A 141 3.38 -22.97 4.00
CA ARG A 141 2.61 -21.89 3.40
C ARG A 141 3.17 -20.53 3.79
N ARG A 142 3.00 -19.59 2.86
CA ARG A 142 3.43 -18.20 3.01
C ARG A 142 2.21 -17.32 3.03
N TYR A 143 2.06 -16.54 4.10
CA TYR A 143 1.03 -15.53 4.23
C TYR A 143 1.72 -14.16 4.22
N CYS A 144 1.24 -13.26 3.36
CA CYS A 144 1.87 -11.96 3.15
C CYS A 144 0.92 -10.83 3.51
N HIS A 145 1.49 -9.75 4.03
CA HIS A 145 0.88 -8.43 4.03
C HIS A 145 1.67 -7.52 3.09
N VAL A 146 0.99 -6.75 2.24
CA VAL A 146 1.58 -5.65 1.46
C VAL A 146 0.69 -4.42 1.62
N GLY A 147 1.24 -3.34 2.17
CA GLY A 147 0.48 -2.13 2.51
C GLY A 147 1.00 -0.85 1.86
N THR A 148 0.13 0.15 1.80
CA THR A 148 0.46 1.53 1.39
C THR A 148 0.97 2.39 2.56
N GLY A 149 0.61 1.99 3.79
CA GLY A 149 0.87 2.71 5.04
C GLY A 149 1.59 1.88 6.10
N ASN A 150 2.23 2.57 7.05
CA ASN A 150 3.09 1.99 8.09
C ASN A 150 2.33 1.09 9.08
N TYR A 151 3.06 0.22 9.78
CA TYR A 151 2.56 -0.58 10.90
C TYR A 151 2.42 0.23 12.19
N HIS A 152 1.61 1.29 12.16
CA HIS A 152 1.45 2.21 13.29
C HIS A 152 -0.04 2.46 13.60
N PRO A 153 -0.59 1.94 14.72
CA PRO A 153 -2.02 2.03 15.03
C PRO A 153 -2.59 3.45 15.06
N LYS A 154 -1.83 4.43 15.58
CA LYS A 154 -2.28 5.84 15.61
C LYS A 154 -2.43 6.43 14.20
N THR A 155 -1.46 6.25 13.30
CA THR A 155 -1.56 6.78 11.93
C THR A 155 -2.64 6.06 11.14
N ALA A 156 -2.86 4.76 11.39
CA ALA A 156 -3.95 4.00 10.76
C ALA A 156 -5.36 4.52 11.10
N ARG A 157 -5.51 5.41 12.08
CA ARG A 157 -6.78 6.11 12.39
C ARG A 157 -6.90 7.49 11.75
N LEU A 158 -5.80 8.01 11.19
CA LEU A 158 -5.68 9.36 10.65
C LEU A 158 -5.41 9.38 9.15
N TYR A 159 -4.81 8.31 8.62
CA TYR A 159 -4.33 8.18 7.25
C TYR A 159 -5.19 7.14 6.54
N GLU A 160 -5.58 7.45 5.30
CA GLU A 160 -6.26 6.50 4.43
C GLU A 160 -5.23 5.58 3.79
N ASP A 161 -5.32 4.27 4.02
CA ASP A 161 -4.34 3.29 3.55
C ASP A 161 -5.00 1.95 3.20
N PHE A 162 -4.42 1.23 2.26
CA PHE A 162 -4.78 -0.16 1.98
C PHE A 162 -3.74 -1.14 2.52
N GLY A 163 -4.21 -2.30 2.94
CA GLY A 163 -3.39 -3.47 3.28
C GLY A 163 -3.95 -4.72 2.62
N LEU A 164 -3.16 -5.37 1.77
CA LEU A 164 -3.50 -6.65 1.17
C LEU A 164 -2.95 -7.78 2.04
N LEU A 165 -3.82 -8.65 2.54
CA LEU A 165 -3.45 -9.93 3.16
C LEU A 165 -3.71 -11.06 2.16
N THR A 166 -2.70 -11.87 1.85
CA THR A 166 -2.78 -12.88 0.79
C THR A 166 -1.97 -14.13 1.10
N ALA A 167 -2.46 -15.27 0.61
CA ALA A 167 -1.72 -16.54 0.58
C ALA A 167 -1.33 -16.96 -0.86
N ALA A 168 -1.41 -16.01 -1.81
CA ALA A 168 -1.06 -16.27 -3.22
C ALA A 168 0.41 -16.73 -3.33
N PRO A 169 0.68 -17.91 -3.92
CA PRO A 169 2.04 -18.45 -4.02
C PRO A 169 3.04 -17.49 -4.67
N GLU A 170 2.63 -16.79 -5.74
CA GLU A 170 3.51 -15.88 -6.48
C GLU A 170 3.89 -14.65 -5.64
N VAL A 171 2.96 -14.14 -4.82
CA VAL A 171 3.26 -13.05 -3.89
C VAL A 171 4.18 -13.55 -2.77
N GLY A 172 3.93 -14.76 -2.26
CA GLY A 172 4.79 -15.39 -1.26
C GLY A 172 6.23 -15.61 -1.74
N GLU A 173 6.42 -16.02 -2.99
CA GLU A 173 7.73 -16.15 -3.63
C GLU A 173 8.40 -14.79 -3.80
N ASP A 174 7.71 -13.82 -4.41
CA ASP A 174 8.25 -12.48 -4.66
C ASP A 174 8.65 -11.78 -3.35
N VAL A 175 7.82 -11.85 -2.30
CA VAL A 175 8.14 -11.26 -0.99
C VAL A 175 9.31 -12.00 -0.33
N THR A 176 9.42 -13.31 -0.50
CA THR A 176 10.59 -14.08 -0.02
C THR A 176 11.87 -13.61 -0.72
N GLU A 177 11.85 -13.47 -2.04
CA GLU A 177 12.97 -12.99 -2.85
C GLU A 177 13.36 -11.55 -2.45
N LEU A 178 12.39 -10.67 -2.20
CA LEU A 178 12.62 -9.32 -1.69
C LEU A 178 13.30 -9.33 -0.32
N PHE A 179 12.84 -10.14 0.63
CA PHE A 179 13.51 -10.23 1.93
C PHE A 179 14.93 -10.78 1.82
N ASN A 180 15.15 -11.80 1.00
CA ASN A 180 16.50 -12.33 0.79
C ASN A 180 17.44 -11.23 0.27
N ARG A 181 16.97 -10.43 -0.70
CA ARG A 181 17.71 -9.28 -1.22
C ARG A 181 18.00 -8.25 -0.14
N LEU A 182 17.01 -7.91 0.68
CA LEU A 182 17.15 -6.96 1.79
C LEU A 182 18.13 -7.43 2.86
N THR A 183 18.32 -8.75 3.02
CA THR A 183 19.28 -9.34 3.95
C THR A 183 20.61 -9.72 3.31
N GLY A 184 20.90 -9.21 2.10
CA GLY A 184 22.20 -9.38 1.43
C GLY A 184 22.37 -10.70 0.65
N TYR A 185 21.30 -11.46 0.44
CA TYR A 185 21.31 -12.70 -0.34
C TYR A 185 20.66 -12.51 -1.73
N GLY A 186 21.37 -12.86 -2.80
CA GLY A 186 20.76 -13.19 -4.09
C GLY A 186 21.12 -12.28 -5.27
N ARG A 187 20.85 -12.79 -6.48
CA ARG A 187 20.87 -12.06 -7.76
C ARG A 187 19.62 -11.18 -7.89
N PRO A 188 19.59 -10.19 -8.80
CA PRO A 188 18.38 -9.39 -9.05
C PRO A 188 17.20 -10.32 -9.38
N PRO A 189 16.15 -10.35 -8.54
CA PRO A 189 14.99 -11.21 -8.77
C PRO A 189 14.12 -10.68 -9.92
N SER A 190 13.47 -11.59 -10.63
CA SER A 190 12.38 -11.27 -11.55
C SER A 190 11.06 -11.54 -10.84
N TYR A 191 10.43 -10.48 -10.34
CA TYR A 191 9.16 -10.57 -9.64
C TYR A 191 8.00 -10.87 -10.60
N ARG A 192 7.01 -11.63 -10.12
CA ARG A 192 5.84 -12.08 -10.90
C ARG A 192 4.64 -11.15 -10.72
N ARG A 193 4.34 -10.80 -9.47
CA ARG A 193 3.23 -9.93 -9.05
C ARG A 193 3.69 -8.68 -8.32
N LEU A 194 4.99 -8.54 -8.03
CA LEU A 194 5.55 -7.32 -7.44
C LEU A 194 6.28 -6.45 -8.47
N LEU A 195 6.23 -5.14 -8.28
CA LEU A 195 7.22 -4.19 -8.79
C LEU A 195 7.98 -3.62 -7.61
N VAL A 196 9.31 -3.70 -7.63
CA VAL A 196 10.15 -3.28 -6.49
C VAL A 196 11.14 -2.22 -6.91
N ALA A 197 11.20 -1.11 -6.17
CA ALA A 197 12.19 -0.06 -6.37
C ALA A 197 13.52 -0.45 -5.72
N PRO A 198 14.67 0.01 -6.25
CA PRO A 198 14.77 1.01 -7.31
C PRO A 198 14.68 0.49 -8.76
N GLU A 199 14.77 -0.82 -9.01
CA GLU A 199 14.94 -1.31 -10.39
C GLU A 199 13.64 -1.50 -11.18
N GLY A 200 12.54 -1.84 -10.51
CA GLY A 200 11.33 -2.36 -11.14
C GLY A 200 10.13 -1.40 -11.16
N VAL A 201 9.99 -0.50 -10.19
CA VAL A 201 8.78 0.36 -10.12
C VAL A 201 8.75 1.36 -11.27
N ARG A 202 9.85 2.10 -11.53
CA ARG A 202 9.91 3.08 -12.62
C ARG A 202 9.67 2.42 -13.97
N SER A 203 10.48 1.41 -14.28
CA SER A 203 10.43 0.66 -15.55
C SER A 203 9.07 0.00 -15.76
N GLY A 204 8.53 -0.68 -14.74
CA GLY A 204 7.22 -1.32 -14.82
C GLY A 204 6.07 -0.33 -14.99
N LEU A 205 6.08 0.83 -14.31
CA LEU A 205 5.08 1.86 -14.52
C LEU A 205 5.15 2.47 -15.93
N LEU A 206 6.35 2.72 -16.46
CA LEU A 206 6.53 3.21 -17.82
C LEU A 206 5.98 2.22 -18.86
N GLU A 207 6.29 0.93 -18.72
CA GLU A 207 5.77 -0.13 -19.60
C GLU A 207 4.24 -0.21 -19.55
N LEU A 208 3.65 -0.11 -18.36
CA LEU A 208 2.20 -0.12 -18.19
C LEU A 208 1.52 1.12 -18.82
N ILE A 209 2.14 2.30 -18.71
CA ILE A 209 1.67 3.53 -19.35
C ILE A 209 1.76 3.42 -20.87
N GLU A 210 2.91 2.97 -21.40
CA GLU A 210 3.13 2.79 -22.83
C GLU A 210 2.15 1.78 -23.43
N GLY A 211 1.89 0.66 -22.73
CA GLY A 211 0.88 -0.31 -23.13
C GLY A 211 -0.54 0.25 -23.22
N GLN A 212 -0.87 1.28 -22.42
CA GLN A 212 -2.15 2.00 -22.56
C GLN A 212 -2.10 3.09 -23.64
N ALA A 213 -0.95 3.73 -23.85
CA ALA A 213 -0.74 4.68 -24.95
C ALA A 213 -0.96 4.00 -26.31
N GLY A 214 -0.43 2.79 -26.50
CA GLY A 214 -0.63 1.99 -27.72
C GLY A 214 -2.09 1.61 -28.01
N ARG A 215 -2.99 1.74 -27.02
CA ARG A 215 -4.45 1.53 -27.19
C ARG A 215 -5.20 2.79 -27.59
N GLY A 216 -4.53 3.95 -27.61
CA GLY A 216 -5.11 5.26 -27.91
C GLY A 216 -6.41 5.51 -27.15
N ARG A 217 -7.50 5.84 -27.85
CA ARG A 217 -8.81 6.14 -27.23
C ARG A 217 -9.44 5.02 -26.40
N ARG A 218 -8.99 3.77 -26.56
CA ARG A 218 -9.42 2.62 -25.74
C ARG A 218 -8.55 2.44 -24.49
N GLY A 219 -7.43 3.14 -24.38
CA GLY A 219 -6.57 3.12 -23.20
C GLY A 219 -7.19 3.89 -22.04
N LEU A 220 -6.96 3.38 -20.83
CA LEU A 220 -7.30 4.05 -19.59
C LEU A 220 -6.14 3.91 -18.61
N ILE A 221 -5.73 5.03 -18.03
CA ILE A 221 -4.79 5.09 -16.92
C ILE A 221 -5.48 5.80 -15.78
N GLN A 222 -5.52 5.19 -14.60
CA GLN A 222 -5.95 5.88 -13.38
C GLN A 222 -4.91 5.71 -12.29
N MET A 223 -4.57 6.79 -11.59
CA MET A 223 -3.60 6.74 -10.50
C MET A 223 -4.09 7.56 -9.32
N LYS A 224 -4.03 6.99 -8.13
CA LYS A 224 -4.13 7.71 -6.86
C LYS A 224 -2.77 7.68 -6.19
N VAL A 225 -2.22 8.85 -5.86
CA VAL A 225 -0.90 9.00 -5.22
C VAL A 225 -0.89 10.23 -4.31
N ASN A 226 0.07 10.33 -3.39
CA ASN A 226 0.26 11.58 -2.67
C ASN A 226 0.98 12.61 -3.53
N SER A 227 1.92 12.18 -4.37
CA SER A 227 2.76 13.08 -5.13
C SER A 227 3.13 12.49 -6.48
N LEU A 228 3.02 13.33 -7.50
CA LEU A 228 3.36 13.07 -8.90
C LEU A 228 4.33 14.17 -9.36
N VAL A 229 5.62 13.90 -9.26
CA VAL A 229 6.68 14.87 -9.57
C VAL A 229 7.82 14.29 -10.42
N ASP A 230 7.75 12.99 -10.74
CA ASP A 230 8.77 12.33 -11.54
C ASP A 230 8.63 12.67 -13.03
N GLU A 231 9.72 13.18 -13.63
CA GLU A 231 9.74 13.73 -14.99
C GLU A 231 9.41 12.67 -16.05
N ASP A 232 10.06 11.51 -16.00
CA ASP A 232 9.85 10.43 -16.98
C ASP A 232 8.40 9.93 -16.97
N ILE A 233 7.83 9.73 -15.78
CA ILE A 233 6.44 9.29 -15.64
C ILE A 233 5.48 10.38 -16.14
N VAL A 234 5.73 11.66 -15.82
CA VAL A 234 4.90 12.78 -16.31
C VAL A 234 4.94 12.87 -17.84
N ASP A 235 6.13 12.75 -18.44
CA ASP A 235 6.28 12.78 -19.89
C ASP A 235 5.59 11.59 -20.57
N ALA A 236 5.66 10.40 -19.97
CA ALA A 236 4.93 9.23 -20.45
C ALA A 236 3.40 9.42 -20.38
N LEU A 237 2.88 10.04 -19.32
CA LEU A 237 1.46 10.37 -19.21
C LEU A 237 1.02 11.40 -20.26
N TYR A 238 1.85 12.40 -20.55
CA TYR A 238 1.59 13.32 -21.67
C TYR A 238 1.60 12.61 -23.02
N ALA A 239 2.56 11.72 -23.26
CA ALA A 239 2.61 10.92 -24.48
C ALA A 239 1.35 10.05 -24.64
N ALA A 240 0.89 9.41 -23.57
CA ALA A 240 -0.35 8.64 -23.56
C ALA A 240 -1.56 9.53 -23.87
N SER A 241 -1.64 10.73 -23.28
CA SER A 241 -2.72 11.68 -23.57
C SER A 241 -2.76 12.09 -25.05
N ARG A 242 -1.60 12.40 -25.65
CA ARG A 242 -1.47 12.73 -27.08
C ARG A 242 -1.83 11.56 -27.99
N ALA A 243 -1.55 10.32 -27.58
CA ALA A 243 -2.00 9.12 -28.28
C ALA A 243 -3.52 8.89 -28.18
N GLY A 244 -4.21 9.65 -27.33
CA GLY A 244 -5.65 9.61 -27.14
C GLY A 244 -6.10 8.82 -25.93
N THR A 245 -5.20 8.33 -25.08
CA THR A 245 -5.52 7.59 -23.83
C THR A 245 -6.16 8.52 -22.81
N GLN A 246 -7.20 8.05 -22.11
CA GLN A 246 -7.78 8.77 -20.97
C GLN A 246 -6.88 8.57 -19.75
N VAL A 247 -6.52 9.66 -19.07
CA VAL A 247 -5.70 9.65 -17.86
C VAL A 247 -6.44 10.38 -16.74
N ASP A 248 -6.78 9.66 -15.66
CA ASP A 248 -7.44 10.24 -14.49
C ASP A 248 -6.56 10.10 -13.25
N LEU A 249 -6.23 11.21 -12.62
CA LEU A 249 -5.27 11.26 -11.53
C LEU A 249 -5.95 11.81 -10.27
N VAL A 250 -5.74 11.15 -9.14
CA VAL A 250 -6.06 11.66 -7.80
C VAL A 250 -4.76 11.90 -7.06
N VAL A 251 -4.38 13.17 -6.91
CA VAL A 251 -3.10 13.58 -6.31
C VAL A 251 -3.39 14.49 -5.10
N ARG A 252 -3.09 14.02 -3.89
CA ARG A 252 -3.33 14.81 -2.67
C ARG A 252 -2.39 16.01 -2.56
N GLY A 253 -1.10 15.80 -2.80
CA GLY A 253 -0.01 16.73 -2.50
C GLY A 253 0.58 17.35 -3.76
N MET A 254 1.90 17.19 -3.95
CA MET A 254 2.62 17.83 -5.05
C MET A 254 2.28 17.18 -6.40
N CYS A 255 1.92 18.00 -7.38
CA CYS A 255 1.68 17.58 -8.77
C CYS A 255 2.41 18.56 -9.71
N THR A 256 3.39 18.09 -10.47
CA THR A 256 4.07 18.91 -11.50
C THR A 256 3.39 18.82 -12.86
N LEU A 257 2.50 17.84 -13.05
CA LEU A 257 1.73 17.65 -14.27
C LEU A 257 0.67 18.77 -14.42
N ARG A 258 0.56 19.32 -15.63
CA ARG A 258 -0.46 20.30 -16.02
C ARG A 258 -1.53 19.64 -16.90
N PRO A 259 -2.75 19.42 -16.40
CA PRO A 259 -3.84 18.81 -17.18
C PRO A 259 -4.48 19.81 -18.16
N GLY A 260 -5.19 19.32 -19.18
CA GLY A 260 -6.04 20.14 -20.05
C GLY A 260 -5.31 21.08 -21.03
N VAL A 261 -3.99 20.95 -21.20
CA VAL A 261 -3.21 21.77 -22.14
C VAL A 261 -3.42 21.24 -23.56
N ARG A 262 -3.87 22.12 -24.47
CA ARG A 262 -4.13 21.79 -25.88
C ARG A 262 -2.90 21.15 -26.55
N GLY A 263 -3.11 20.01 -27.21
CA GLY A 263 -2.04 19.26 -27.88
C GLY A 263 -1.04 18.53 -26.97
N LEU A 264 -1.20 18.60 -25.63
CA LEU A 264 -0.29 17.99 -24.67
C LEU A 264 -1.02 17.05 -23.68
N SER A 265 -2.07 17.54 -23.02
CA SER A 265 -2.72 16.87 -21.88
C SER A 265 -4.25 17.00 -21.87
N GLU A 266 -4.86 17.15 -23.05
CA GLU A 266 -6.32 17.33 -23.23
C GLU A 266 -7.15 16.19 -22.63
N ARG A 267 -6.58 14.99 -22.52
CA ARG A 267 -7.25 13.81 -21.94
C ARG A 267 -6.77 13.48 -20.53
N ILE A 268 -6.08 14.39 -19.87
CA ILE A 268 -5.66 14.24 -18.48
C ILE A 268 -6.57 15.06 -17.58
N ARG A 269 -7.17 14.40 -16.59
CA ARG A 269 -7.89 15.04 -15.48
C ARG A 269 -7.13 14.81 -14.19
N VAL A 270 -6.98 15.85 -13.38
CA VAL A 270 -6.30 15.75 -12.07
C VAL A 270 -7.24 16.28 -11.00
N ARG A 271 -7.46 15.45 -9.98
CA ARG A 271 -8.27 15.75 -8.81
C ARG A 271 -7.46 15.64 -7.54
N SER A 272 -7.93 16.30 -6.48
CA SER A 272 -7.46 16.12 -5.11
C SER A 272 -8.65 16.00 -4.17
N VAL A 273 -8.60 15.02 -3.29
CA VAL A 273 -9.57 14.83 -2.21
C VAL A 273 -8.87 15.20 -0.91
N LEU A 274 -9.45 16.14 -0.17
CA LEU A 274 -8.97 16.59 1.13
C LEU A 274 -10.16 16.58 2.08
N GLY A 275 -10.00 15.93 3.23
CA GLY A 275 -11.08 15.79 4.20
C GLY A 275 -10.55 15.49 5.60
N ARG A 276 -11.41 14.87 6.41
CA ARG A 276 -11.12 14.42 7.78
C ARG A 276 -9.86 13.56 7.86
N PHE A 277 -9.70 12.62 6.95
CA PHE A 277 -8.57 11.71 6.89
C PHE A 277 -7.55 12.16 5.86
N LEU A 278 -6.28 11.87 6.12
CA LEU A 278 -5.20 12.19 5.23
C LEU A 278 -5.12 11.11 4.13
N GLU A 279 -5.56 11.46 2.91
CA GLU A 279 -5.53 10.59 1.72
C GLU A 279 -4.11 10.05 1.46
N HIS A 280 -3.83 8.78 1.75
CA HIS A 280 -2.45 8.31 1.78
C HIS A 280 -2.22 7.07 0.89
N SER A 281 -3.22 6.31 0.47
CA SER A 281 -2.94 5.14 -0.34
C SER A 281 -2.41 5.48 -1.73
N ARG A 282 -1.61 4.56 -2.30
CA ARG A 282 -1.21 4.60 -3.71
C ARG A 282 -1.78 3.42 -4.46
N VAL A 283 -2.56 3.73 -5.49
CA VAL A 283 -3.31 2.76 -6.29
C VAL A 283 -3.15 3.13 -7.75
N PHE A 284 -2.88 2.14 -8.60
CA PHE A 284 -2.68 2.32 -10.03
C PHE A 284 -3.57 1.35 -10.79
N ARG A 285 -4.24 1.85 -11.83
CA ARG A 285 -5.09 1.08 -12.72
C ARG A 285 -4.68 1.31 -14.16
N PHE A 286 -4.49 0.22 -14.91
CA PHE A 286 -4.21 0.25 -16.34
C PHE A 286 -5.21 -0.62 -17.09
N GLY A 287 -6.00 -0.02 -17.97
CA GLY A 287 -7.03 -0.68 -18.76
C GLY A 287 -8.44 -0.64 -18.14
N GLN A 288 -9.38 -1.27 -18.84
CA GLN A 288 -10.82 -1.24 -18.53
C GLN A 288 -11.39 -2.65 -18.37
N GLY A 289 -12.50 -2.76 -17.64
CA GLY A 289 -13.21 -4.03 -17.44
C GLY A 289 -12.35 -5.13 -16.83
N ALA A 290 -12.62 -6.38 -17.21
CA ALA A 290 -11.98 -7.57 -16.66
C ALA A 290 -10.47 -7.69 -16.98
N VAL A 291 -9.97 -6.95 -17.98
CA VAL A 291 -8.54 -6.96 -18.34
C VAL A 291 -7.74 -5.85 -17.66
N ALA A 292 -8.39 -5.02 -16.84
CA ALA A 292 -7.72 -3.96 -16.10
C ALA A 292 -6.75 -4.55 -15.08
N GLN A 293 -5.53 -4.01 -15.05
CA GLN A 293 -4.54 -4.35 -14.03
C GLN A 293 -4.60 -3.35 -12.89
N TRP A 294 -4.75 -3.85 -11.67
CA TRP A 294 -4.77 -3.06 -10.44
C TRP A 294 -3.50 -3.31 -9.64
N TRP A 295 -2.88 -2.23 -9.17
CA TRP A 295 -1.68 -2.26 -8.36
C TRP A 295 -1.86 -1.36 -7.15
N LEU A 296 -1.28 -1.75 -6.01
CA LEU A 296 -1.18 -0.89 -4.84
C LEU A 296 0.15 -1.08 -4.16
N GLY A 297 0.58 -0.10 -3.37
CA GLY A 297 1.73 -0.28 -2.50
C GLY A 297 2.34 1.01 -2.01
N SER A 298 3.63 0.95 -1.66
CA SER A 298 4.25 1.98 -0.84
C SER A 298 4.77 3.19 -1.64
N ALA A 299 5.03 3.02 -2.95
CA ALA A 299 5.65 4.04 -3.79
C ALA A 299 4.70 5.18 -4.17
N ASP A 300 5.13 6.41 -3.91
CA ASP A 300 4.67 7.60 -4.64
C ASP A 300 5.46 7.75 -5.96
N VAL A 301 4.99 8.63 -6.85
CA VAL A 301 5.65 8.92 -8.13
C VAL A 301 6.59 10.12 -7.95
N MET A 302 7.69 9.88 -7.22
CA MET A 302 8.78 10.83 -7.03
C MET A 302 10.13 10.13 -7.25
N ARG A 303 11.12 10.83 -7.78
CA ARG A 303 12.48 10.30 -8.01
C ARG A 303 13.06 9.55 -6.81
N ARG A 304 12.93 10.10 -5.60
CA ARG A 304 13.43 9.44 -4.37
C ARG A 304 12.72 8.11 -4.06
N ASN A 305 11.44 7.97 -4.41
CA ASN A 305 10.67 6.75 -4.19
C ASN A 305 11.02 5.71 -5.25
N LEU A 306 11.24 6.16 -6.49
CA LEU A 306 11.51 5.29 -7.61
C LEU A 306 12.97 4.83 -7.68
N ASP A 307 13.94 5.63 -7.24
CA ASP A 307 15.37 5.35 -7.44
C ASP A 307 16.20 5.26 -6.16
N GLN A 308 15.73 5.82 -5.04
CA GLN A 308 16.52 5.96 -3.80
C GLN A 308 15.92 5.22 -2.59
N ARG A 309 14.86 4.45 -2.83
CA ARG A 309 14.14 3.69 -1.79
C ARG A 309 13.88 2.29 -2.26
N VAL A 310 13.78 1.38 -1.29
CA VAL A 310 13.11 0.11 -1.51
C VAL A 310 11.63 0.32 -1.26
N GLU A 311 10.86 0.32 -2.34
CA GLU A 311 9.39 0.38 -2.36
C GLU A 311 8.87 -0.89 -3.02
N ALA A 312 7.62 -1.26 -2.74
CA ALA A 312 6.96 -2.38 -3.40
C ALA A 312 5.54 -2.00 -3.80
N LEU A 313 5.18 -2.34 -5.04
CA LEU A 313 3.80 -2.41 -5.53
C LEU A 313 3.43 -3.87 -5.75
N VAL A 314 2.22 -4.27 -5.40
CA VAL A 314 1.67 -5.60 -5.66
C VAL A 314 0.51 -5.50 -6.64
N ARG A 315 0.48 -6.40 -7.63
CA ARG A 315 -0.66 -6.57 -8.52
C ARG A 315 -1.78 -7.27 -7.77
N VAL A 316 -2.94 -6.63 -7.67
CA VAL A 316 -4.15 -7.18 -7.05
C VAL A 316 -4.89 -8.02 -8.09
N ALA A 317 -5.24 -9.26 -7.73
CA ALA A 317 -5.89 -10.21 -8.62
C ALA A 317 -7.24 -10.71 -8.10
N ASP A 318 -7.46 -10.67 -6.78
CA ASP A 318 -8.72 -11.08 -6.18
C ASP A 318 -9.88 -10.17 -6.62
N PRO A 319 -10.98 -10.73 -7.17
CA PRO A 319 -12.09 -9.94 -7.70
C PRO A 319 -12.77 -9.02 -6.68
N ALA A 320 -12.92 -9.46 -5.42
CA ALA A 320 -13.55 -8.65 -4.38
C ALA A 320 -12.68 -7.44 -4.01
N SER A 321 -11.37 -7.67 -3.92
CA SER A 321 -10.36 -6.63 -3.69
C SER A 321 -10.32 -5.63 -4.85
N ILE A 322 -10.37 -6.12 -6.10
CA ILE A 322 -10.46 -5.26 -7.30
C ILE A 322 -11.75 -4.42 -7.27
N GLN A 323 -12.89 -5.02 -6.92
CA GLN A 323 -14.16 -4.31 -6.84
C GLN A 323 -14.10 -3.18 -5.80
N GLN A 324 -13.49 -3.42 -4.64
CA GLN A 324 -13.31 -2.39 -3.61
C GLN A 324 -12.43 -1.23 -4.09
N LEU A 325 -11.32 -1.51 -4.79
CA LEU A 325 -10.47 -0.48 -5.38
C LEU A 325 -11.20 0.30 -6.49
N SER A 326 -11.95 -0.42 -7.35
CA SER A 326 -12.75 0.19 -8.43
C SER A 326 -13.79 1.14 -7.86
N SER A 327 -14.56 0.70 -6.86
CA SER A 327 -15.59 1.53 -6.24
C SER A 327 -15.02 2.77 -5.54
N MET A 328 -13.83 2.67 -4.92
CA MET A 328 -13.15 3.84 -4.36
C MET A 328 -12.73 4.83 -5.47
N MET A 329 -12.09 4.33 -6.53
CA MET A 329 -11.64 5.18 -7.64
C MET A 329 -12.82 5.82 -8.38
N GLU A 330 -13.90 5.07 -8.60
CA GLU A 330 -15.15 5.58 -9.18
C GLU A 330 -15.74 6.68 -8.31
N LEU A 331 -15.84 6.47 -7.00
CA LEU A 331 -16.29 7.51 -6.06
C LEU A 331 -15.42 8.77 -6.15
N TYR A 332 -14.09 8.66 -6.21
CA TYR A 332 -13.20 9.82 -6.20
C TYR A 332 -13.23 10.58 -7.54
N LEU A 333 -13.51 9.88 -8.64
CA LEU A 333 -13.53 10.44 -9.99
C LEU A 333 -14.94 10.82 -10.48
N ALA A 334 -15.99 10.49 -9.72
CA ALA A 334 -17.37 10.81 -10.07
C ALA A 334 -17.63 12.32 -10.07
N ASP A 335 -18.45 12.81 -11.00
CA ASP A 335 -18.64 14.26 -11.21
C ASP A 335 -19.34 14.97 -10.06
N GLU A 336 -20.18 14.23 -9.32
CA GLU A 336 -20.90 14.68 -8.14
C GLU A 336 -20.08 14.63 -6.84
N SER A 337 -18.85 14.10 -6.90
CA SER A 337 -17.96 14.07 -5.74
C SER A 337 -17.28 15.42 -5.54
N GLY A 338 -17.23 15.86 -4.28
CA GLY A 338 -16.52 17.06 -3.87
C GLY A 338 -15.00 16.85 -3.86
N GLY A 339 -14.26 17.95 -3.90
CA GLY A 339 -12.79 17.90 -3.90
C GLY A 339 -12.21 19.15 -4.55
N PHE A 340 -11.09 18.98 -5.25
CA PHE A 340 -10.44 20.03 -6.02
C PHE A 340 -10.04 19.49 -7.39
N ASP A 341 -10.27 20.27 -8.44
CA ASP A 341 -9.77 19.99 -9.79
C ASP A 341 -8.58 20.91 -10.09
N LEU A 342 -7.51 20.38 -10.69
CA LEU A 342 -6.39 21.20 -11.17
C LEU A 342 -6.68 21.67 -12.59
N GLY A 343 -6.67 22.99 -12.80
CA GLY A 343 -6.84 23.62 -14.11
C GLY A 343 -5.55 23.64 -14.95
N ALA A 344 -5.70 23.92 -16.24
CA ALA A 344 -4.56 24.05 -17.17
C ALA A 344 -3.66 25.25 -16.87
N ASP A 345 -4.20 26.25 -16.17
CA ASP A 345 -3.49 27.41 -15.61
C ASP A 345 -2.67 27.08 -14.36
N GLY A 346 -2.77 25.85 -13.84
CA GLY A 346 -2.09 25.42 -12.61
C GLY A 346 -2.83 25.82 -11.34
N VAL A 347 -4.07 26.31 -11.44
CA VAL A 347 -4.88 26.72 -10.29
C VAL A 347 -5.79 25.57 -9.85
N TRP A 348 -5.80 25.29 -8.55
CA TRP A 348 -6.74 24.35 -7.96
C TRP A 348 -8.09 25.03 -7.71
N GLN A 349 -9.15 24.47 -8.27
CA GLN A 349 -10.51 24.98 -8.12
C GLN A 349 -11.31 24.03 -7.22
N ARG A 350 -11.96 24.59 -6.20
CA ARG A 350 -12.80 23.79 -5.30
C ARG A 350 -14.05 23.31 -6.02
N ARG A 351 -14.31 22.02 -5.92
CA ARG A 351 -15.50 21.34 -6.40
C ARG A 351 -16.44 21.07 -5.24
N THR A 352 -17.66 21.58 -5.33
CA THR A 352 -18.74 21.27 -4.38
C THR A 352 -19.42 19.97 -4.80
N GLY A 353 -19.65 19.08 -3.85
CA GLY A 353 -20.23 17.76 -4.12
C GLY A 353 -20.27 16.90 -2.87
N ARG A 354 -20.60 15.61 -3.04
CA ARG A 354 -20.59 14.61 -1.98
C ARG A 354 -19.16 14.41 -1.49
N ASP A 355 -18.93 14.48 -0.19
CA ASP A 355 -17.61 14.18 0.38
C ASP A 355 -17.33 12.67 0.26
N PRO A 356 -16.31 12.26 -0.51
CA PRO A 356 -15.98 10.85 -0.66
C PRO A 356 -15.68 10.14 0.67
N GLN A 357 -15.05 10.83 1.62
CA GLN A 357 -14.70 10.24 2.92
C GLN A 357 -15.94 10.00 3.77
N LEU A 358 -16.94 10.90 3.71
CA LEU A 358 -18.21 10.69 4.40
C LEU A 358 -18.98 9.49 3.81
N VAL A 359 -18.98 9.32 2.49
CA VAL A 359 -19.59 8.14 1.84
C VAL A 359 -18.93 6.85 2.32
N LEU A 360 -17.60 6.81 2.38
CA LEU A 360 -16.84 5.66 2.87
C LEU A 360 -17.08 5.41 4.38
N LEU A 361 -17.14 6.47 5.19
CA LEU A 361 -17.46 6.40 6.62
C LEU A 361 -18.85 5.80 6.87
N SER A 362 -19.87 6.29 6.15
CA SER A 362 -21.24 5.76 6.25
C SER A 362 -21.29 4.29 5.84
N GLY A 363 -20.60 3.90 4.77
CA GLY A 363 -20.49 2.51 4.33
C GLY A 363 -19.84 1.62 5.39
N ALA A 364 -18.76 2.05 6.02
CA ALA A 364 -18.10 1.32 7.11
C ALA A 364 -19.04 1.15 8.32
N THR A 365 -19.76 2.21 8.69
CA THR A 365 -20.69 2.17 9.83
C THR A 365 -21.85 1.21 9.57
N ALA A 366 -22.40 1.21 8.35
CA ALA A 366 -23.47 0.30 7.96
C ALA A 366 -23.04 -1.18 7.92
N GLN A 367 -21.75 -1.45 7.70
CA GLN A 367 -21.24 -2.80 7.85
C GLN A 367 -21.22 -3.22 9.32
N SER A 368 -21.01 -2.31 10.27
CA SER A 368 -20.81 -2.61 11.69
C SER A 368 -22.09 -3.00 12.45
N SER A 369 -23.24 -2.52 11.97
CA SER A 369 -24.58 -2.95 12.38
C SER A 369 -24.96 -4.27 11.72
#